data_AF-A0A8T4XS90-F1
#
_entry.id   AF-A0A8T4XS90-F1
#
_cell.length_a   1.000
_cell.length_b   1.000
_cell.length_c   1.000
_cell.angle_alpha   90.00
_cell.angle_beta   90.00
_cell.angle_gamma   90.00
#
_symmetry.space_group_name_H-M   'P 1'
#
loop_
_entity.id
_entity.type
_entity.pdbx_description
1 polymer ?
#
loop_
_entity_poly.entity_id
_entity_poly.type
_entity_poly.pdbx_seq_one_letter_code
_entity_poly.pdbx_strand_id
1 'polypeptide(L)'
;WRGVARYVAPKLGFYKPAQIHCKFLPGLGPGGKMSASEPETSIFTTDRREEIETKIMNAFTGGQPTLREHREKGGNPSVCSIFQYYNFLFEDNDEKLRKIYEDCRRGEIFCGECKKRLSERVVKFIEEHKERREKAKSKLDDFILKD
;
A
#
# COMPACT_ATOMS: atom_id res chain seq x y z
N TRP A 1 -2.02 2.30 -25.74
CA TRP A 1 -0.83 1.56 -26.21
C TRP A 1 -0.76 0.06 -25.79
N ARG A 2 -1.78 -0.54 -25.14
CA ARG A 2 -1.71 -1.91 -24.54
C ARG A 2 -1.67 -3.10 -25.52
N GLY A 3 -1.24 -2.91 -26.77
CA GLY A 3 -1.26 -3.94 -27.80
C GLY A 3 -0.02 -3.99 -28.69
N VAL A 4 0.88 -3.02 -28.61
CA VAL A 4 1.93 -2.89 -29.63
C VAL A 4 2.92 -4.05 -29.57
N ALA A 5 3.40 -4.43 -28.39
CA ALA A 5 4.27 -5.60 -28.26
C ALA A 5 3.60 -6.89 -28.76
N ARG A 6 2.30 -7.07 -28.48
CA ARG A 6 1.53 -8.25 -28.96
C ARG A 6 1.25 -8.22 -30.46
N TYR A 7 1.21 -7.04 -31.06
CA TYR A 7 1.02 -6.85 -32.49
C TYR A 7 2.33 -7.04 -33.27
N VAL A 8 3.45 -6.60 -32.72
CA VAL A 8 4.77 -6.66 -33.36
C VAL A 8 5.41 -8.05 -33.21
N ALA A 9 5.31 -8.69 -32.03
CA ALA A 9 6.01 -9.96 -31.76
C ALA A 9 5.79 -11.06 -32.82
N PRO A 10 4.57 -11.33 -33.31
CA PRO A 10 4.36 -12.34 -34.37
C PRO A 10 5.04 -12.00 -35.70
N LYS A 11 5.17 -10.70 -36.02
CA LYS A 11 5.86 -10.24 -37.25
C LYS A 11 7.37 -10.49 -37.19
N LEU A 12 7.91 -10.65 -35.99
CA LEU A 12 9.31 -10.97 -35.72
C LEU A 12 9.51 -12.48 -35.46
N GLY A 13 8.49 -13.32 -35.63
CA GLY A 13 8.56 -14.75 -35.35
C GLY A 13 8.46 -15.14 -33.87
N PHE A 14 8.14 -14.19 -32.98
CA PHE A 14 7.98 -14.43 -31.55
C PHE A 14 6.52 -14.68 -31.15
N TYR A 15 6.33 -15.37 -30.03
CA TYR A 15 5.01 -15.53 -29.41
C TYR A 15 4.49 -14.21 -28.83
N LYS A 16 3.16 -14.06 -28.80
CA LYS A 16 2.52 -12.90 -28.16
C LYS A 16 2.76 -12.95 -26.64
N PRO A 17 3.28 -11.89 -26.01
CA PRO A 17 3.47 -11.87 -24.56
C PRO A 17 2.12 -11.89 -23.83
N ALA A 18 1.99 -12.74 -22.82
CA ALA A 18 0.90 -12.68 -21.84
C ALA A 18 1.09 -11.46 -20.92
N GLN A 19 0.00 -10.91 -20.40
CA GLN A 19 0.03 -9.74 -19.52
C GLN A 19 -0.94 -9.94 -18.36
N ILE A 20 -0.48 -9.68 -17.14
CA ILE A 20 -1.31 -9.63 -15.94
C ILE A 20 -1.31 -8.17 -15.48
N HIS A 21 -2.50 -7.58 -15.35
CA HIS A 21 -2.67 -6.20 -14.92
C HIS A 21 -3.11 -6.15 -13.47
N CYS A 22 -2.26 -5.59 -12.62
CA CYS A 22 -2.56 -5.39 -11.20
C CYS A 22 -3.14 -3.99 -10.98
N LYS A 23 -3.98 -3.86 -9.94
CA LYS A 23 -4.35 -2.55 -9.40
C LYS A 23 -3.16 -2.00 -8.62
N PHE A 24 -2.93 -0.69 -8.70
CA PHE A 24 -1.89 -0.04 -7.91
C PHE A 24 -2.34 0.15 -6.47
N LEU A 25 -1.38 0.03 -5.56
CA LEU A 25 -1.56 0.49 -4.18
C LEU A 25 -1.71 2.03 -4.22
N PRO A 26 -2.74 2.59 -3.59
CA PRO A 26 -2.97 4.02 -3.61
C PRO A 26 -2.00 4.75 -2.68
N GLY A 27 -1.71 6.00 -3.01
CA GLY A 27 -0.97 6.89 -2.13
C GLY A 27 -1.72 7.25 -0.83
N LEU A 28 -0.98 7.77 0.13
CA LEU A 28 -1.52 8.21 1.42
C LEU A 28 -2.33 9.52 1.32
N GLY A 29 -2.10 10.32 0.27
CA GLY A 29 -2.77 11.61 0.08
C GLY A 29 -4.16 11.50 -0.61
N PRO A 30 -4.94 12.61 -0.60
CA PRO A 30 -6.19 12.71 -1.35
C PRO A 30 -5.92 12.49 -2.85
N GLY A 31 -6.69 11.63 -3.51
CA GLY A 31 -6.50 11.29 -4.93
C GLY A 31 -5.67 10.03 -5.19
N GLY A 32 -5.08 9.43 -4.15
CA GLY A 32 -4.60 8.05 -4.20
C GLY A 32 -3.39 7.79 -5.10
N LYS A 33 -2.64 8.81 -5.51
CA LYS A 33 -1.40 8.64 -6.28
C LYS A 33 -0.19 8.67 -5.35
N MET A 34 0.68 7.66 -5.47
CA MET A 34 2.03 7.73 -4.89
C MET A 34 2.92 8.58 -5.78
N SER A 35 3.61 9.54 -5.18
CA SER A 35 4.52 10.45 -5.87
C SER A 35 5.87 10.49 -5.15
N ALA A 36 6.95 10.21 -5.88
CA ALA A 36 8.30 10.37 -5.35
C ALA A 36 8.65 11.86 -5.12
N SER A 37 8.01 12.77 -5.85
CA SER A 37 8.16 14.22 -5.68
C SER A 37 7.39 14.79 -4.50
N GLU A 38 6.44 14.03 -3.95
CA GLU A 38 5.67 14.40 -2.75
C GLU A 38 5.85 13.30 -1.69
N PRO A 39 6.95 13.33 -0.92
CA PRO A 39 7.34 12.24 -0.02
C PRO A 39 6.28 11.84 1.01
N GLU A 40 5.40 12.78 1.40
CA GLU A 40 4.31 12.55 2.35
C GLU A 40 3.20 11.64 1.79
N THR A 41 3.11 11.52 0.47
CA THR A 41 2.11 10.68 -0.21
C THR A 41 2.51 9.21 -0.31
N SER A 42 3.78 8.89 0.02
CA SER A 42 4.38 7.59 -0.27
C SER A 42 5.20 7.07 0.93
N ILE A 43 5.13 5.77 1.17
CA ILE A 43 6.01 5.08 2.12
C ILE A 43 7.18 4.51 1.33
N PHE A 44 8.39 5.01 1.57
CA PHE A 44 9.60 4.50 0.92
C PHE A 44 10.16 3.32 1.69
N THR A 45 10.82 2.41 0.98
CA THR A 45 11.49 1.25 1.59
C THR A 45 12.68 1.62 2.47
N THR A 46 13.12 2.87 2.40
CA THR A 46 14.21 3.45 3.20
C THR A 46 13.72 4.26 4.39
N ASP A 47 12.43 4.58 4.48
CA ASP A 47 11.88 5.47 5.52
C ASP A 47 12.19 4.96 6.94
N ARG A 48 12.46 5.87 7.87
CA ARG A 48 12.64 5.54 9.29
C ARG A 48 11.28 5.27 9.95
N ARG A 49 11.31 4.58 11.08
CA ARG A 49 10.11 4.24 11.85
C ARG A 49 9.22 5.47 12.13
N GLU A 50 9.81 6.54 12.64
CA GLU A 50 9.12 7.79 12.97
C GLU A 50 8.46 8.45 11.75
N GLU A 51 9.13 8.38 10.59
CA GLU A 51 8.61 8.91 9.32
C GLU A 51 7.41 8.09 8.84
N ILE A 52 7.50 6.76 8.92
CA ILE A 52 6.39 5.86 8.57
C ILE A 52 5.18 6.13 9.46
N GLU A 53 5.39 6.21 10.77
CA GLU A 53 4.34 6.51 11.75
C GLU A 53 3.68 7.86 11.46
N THR A 54 4.48 8.89 11.21
CA THR A 54 3.98 10.24 10.87
C THR A 54 3.16 10.25 9.58
N LYS A 55 3.68 9.64 8.51
CA LYS A 55 3.00 9.59 7.21
C LYS A 55 1.67 8.84 7.28
N ILE A 56 1.63 7.68 7.97
CA ILE A 56 0.40 6.91 8.16
C ILE A 56 -0.60 7.67 9.03
N MET A 57 -0.13 8.35 10.07
CA MET A 57 -0.99 9.17 10.92
C MET A 57 -1.61 10.34 10.15
N ASN A 58 -0.90 10.91 9.18
CA ASN A 58 -1.39 11.99 8.31
C ASN A 58 -2.16 11.54 7.06
N ALA A 59 -2.26 10.23 6.81
CA ALA A 59 -2.89 9.71 5.61
C ALA A 59 -4.40 10.04 5.53
N PHE A 60 -4.89 10.16 4.30
CA PHE A 60 -6.30 10.37 3.99
C PHE A 60 -7.16 9.19 4.46
N THR A 61 -8.27 9.50 5.12
CA THR A 61 -9.26 8.52 5.57
C THR A 61 -10.67 8.95 5.17
N GLY A 62 -11.56 7.97 5.04
CA GLY A 62 -12.99 8.22 4.93
C GLY A 62 -13.70 8.34 6.29
N GLY A 63 -12.98 8.77 7.34
CA GLY A 63 -13.57 8.99 8.67
C GLY A 63 -14.41 10.27 8.74
N GLN A 64 -15.13 10.45 9.84
CA GLN A 64 -15.86 11.69 10.11
C GLN A 64 -14.96 12.70 10.85
N PRO A 65 -15.26 14.01 10.79
CA PRO A 65 -14.46 15.04 11.46
C PRO A 65 -14.39 14.89 12.98
N THR A 66 -15.46 14.37 13.61
CA THR A 66 -15.53 14.19 15.07
C THR A 66 -15.79 12.74 15.46
N LEU A 67 -15.33 12.35 16.65
CA LEU A 67 -15.58 10.99 17.19
C LEU A 67 -17.07 10.70 17.36
N ARG A 68 -17.86 11.71 17.74
CA ARG A 68 -19.30 11.59 17.90
C ARG A 68 -19.97 11.29 16.57
N GLU A 69 -19.69 12.09 15.54
CA GLU A 69 -20.25 11.85 14.20
C GLU A 69 -19.76 10.54 13.63
N HIS A 70 -18.53 10.12 13.93
CA HIS A 70 -18.02 8.83 13.47
C HIS A 70 -18.79 7.66 14.10
N ARG A 71 -19.17 7.75 15.38
CA ARG A 71 -20.03 6.73 16.03
C ARG A 71 -21.45 6.72 15.45
N GLU A 72 -22.00 7.89 15.15
CA GLU A 72 -23.38 8.02 14.66
C GLU A 72 -23.52 7.64 13.17
N LYS A 73 -22.54 8.05 12.34
CA LYS A 73 -22.61 7.94 10.87
C LYS A 73 -21.65 6.90 10.27
N GLY A 74 -20.69 6.42 11.05
CA GLY A 74 -19.62 5.55 10.56
C GLY A 74 -18.62 6.24 9.63
N GLY A 75 -17.65 5.47 9.17
CA GLY A 75 -16.72 5.86 8.10
C GLY A 75 -17.04 5.23 6.75
N ASN A 76 -16.35 5.69 5.72
CA ASN A 76 -16.35 5.10 4.39
C ASN A 76 -14.98 4.46 4.07
N PRO A 77 -14.81 3.14 4.27
CA PRO A 77 -13.54 2.48 3.99
C PRO A 77 -13.19 2.42 2.50
N SER A 78 -14.17 2.56 1.59
CA SER A 78 -13.93 2.43 0.13
C SER A 78 -13.02 3.52 -0.44
N VAL A 79 -12.99 4.68 0.19
CA VAL A 79 -12.13 5.83 -0.18
C VAL A 79 -10.92 5.97 0.74
N CYS A 80 -10.79 5.11 1.76
CA CYS A 80 -9.78 5.24 2.81
C CYS A 80 -8.47 4.57 2.39
N SER A 81 -7.39 5.35 2.27
CA SER A 81 -6.06 4.82 1.93
C SER A 81 -5.58 3.78 2.96
N ILE A 82 -5.89 3.98 4.24
CA ILE A 82 -5.54 3.04 5.32
C ILE A 82 -6.20 1.68 5.13
N PHE A 83 -7.50 1.65 4.82
CA PHE A 83 -8.19 0.38 4.56
C PHE A 83 -7.65 -0.31 3.31
N GLN A 84 -7.33 0.47 2.27
CA GLN A 84 -6.72 -0.06 1.05
C GLN A 84 -5.37 -0.73 1.34
N TYR A 85 -4.53 -0.16 2.21
CA TYR A 85 -3.28 -0.82 2.62
C TYR A 85 -3.51 -2.18 3.28
N TYR A 86 -4.48 -2.29 4.19
CA TYR A 86 -4.88 -3.59 4.73
C TYR A 86 -5.32 -4.55 3.63
N ASN A 87 -6.23 -4.12 2.75
CA ASN A 87 -6.78 -4.95 1.68
C ASN A 87 -5.73 -5.44 0.66
N PHE A 88 -4.70 -4.64 0.39
CA PHE A 88 -3.72 -4.98 -0.64
C PHE A 88 -2.51 -5.76 -0.12
N LEU A 89 -2.05 -5.48 1.10
CA LEU A 89 -0.74 -5.96 1.57
C LEU A 89 -0.66 -6.41 3.02
N PHE A 90 -1.53 -5.90 3.90
CA PHE A 90 -1.30 -5.99 5.34
C PHE A 90 -2.34 -6.80 6.12
N GLU A 91 -3.36 -7.37 5.47
CA GLU A 91 -4.27 -8.34 6.07
C GLU A 91 -4.58 -9.47 5.08
N ASP A 92 -4.07 -10.67 5.39
CA ASP A 92 -4.20 -11.85 4.53
C ASP A 92 -5.50 -12.63 4.79
N ASN A 93 -6.23 -12.30 5.86
CA ASN A 93 -7.48 -12.97 6.23
C ASN A 93 -8.68 -12.12 5.81
N ASP A 94 -9.42 -12.61 4.81
CA ASP A 94 -10.61 -11.95 4.27
C ASP A 94 -11.71 -11.69 5.31
N GLU A 95 -11.89 -12.57 6.29
CA GLU A 95 -12.88 -12.37 7.36
C GLU A 95 -12.49 -11.22 8.28
N LYS A 96 -11.20 -11.12 8.64
CA LYS A 96 -10.68 -9.99 9.43
C LYS A 96 -10.78 -8.69 8.65
N LEU A 97 -10.46 -8.71 7.36
CA LEU A 97 -10.58 -7.54 6.50
C LEU A 97 -12.04 -7.07 6.37
N ARG A 98 -12.97 -8.02 6.16
CA ARG A 98 -14.41 -7.75 6.16
C ARG A 98 -14.87 -7.16 7.49
N LYS A 99 -14.38 -7.69 8.60
CA LYS A 99 -14.69 -7.16 9.94
C LYS A 99 -14.20 -5.72 10.09
N ILE A 100 -12.95 -5.41 9.73
CA ILE A 100 -12.42 -4.03 9.75
C ILE A 100 -13.30 -3.10 8.90
N TYR A 101 -13.75 -3.56 7.74
CA TYR A 101 -14.63 -2.81 6.86
C TYR A 101 -15.99 -2.52 7.51
N GLU A 102 -16.64 -3.54 8.07
CA GLU A 102 -17.95 -3.43 8.71
C GLU A 102 -17.90 -2.59 9.99
N ASP A 103 -16.93 -2.85 10.87
CA ASP A 103 -16.76 -2.13 12.13
C ASP A 103 -16.48 -0.64 11.88
N CYS A 104 -15.70 -0.29 10.84
CA CYS A 104 -15.50 1.10 10.43
C CYS A 104 -16.80 1.75 9.92
N ARG A 105 -17.60 1.02 9.12
CA ARG A 105 -18.92 1.51 8.65
C ARG A 105 -19.93 1.67 9.77
N ARG A 106 -19.81 0.91 10.86
CA ARG A 106 -20.65 1.04 12.06
C ARG A 106 -20.14 2.08 13.06
N GLY A 107 -18.96 2.66 12.82
CA GLY A 107 -18.36 3.63 13.74
C GLY A 107 -17.73 3.01 14.99
N GLU A 108 -17.48 1.70 14.97
CA GLU A 108 -16.89 0.93 16.07
C GLU A 108 -15.36 1.02 16.08
N ILE A 109 -14.73 1.15 14.89
CA ILE A 109 -13.29 1.37 14.74
C ILE A 109 -12.99 2.84 14.43
N PHE A 110 -12.16 3.48 15.24
CA PHE A 110 -11.71 4.85 15.00
C PHE A 110 -10.49 4.92 14.07
N CYS A 111 -10.42 5.97 13.24
CA CYS A 111 -9.33 6.15 12.29
C CYS A 111 -7.94 6.16 12.94
N GLY A 112 -7.79 6.83 14.09
CA GLY A 112 -6.49 6.91 14.79
C GLY A 112 -5.98 5.54 15.25
N GLU A 113 -6.86 4.71 15.82
CA GLU A 113 -6.50 3.36 16.23
C GLU A 113 -6.20 2.46 15.02
N CYS A 114 -7.03 2.55 13.98
CA CYS A 114 -6.83 1.79 12.74
C CYS A 114 -5.48 2.13 12.06
N LYS A 115 -5.11 3.41 12.04
CA LYS A 115 -3.82 3.92 11.57
C LYS A 115 -2.66 3.39 12.41
N LYS A 116 -2.76 3.45 13.74
CA LYS A 116 -1.71 2.97 14.64
C LYS A 116 -1.42 1.48 14.43
N ARG A 117 -2.48 0.66 14.39
CA ARG A 117 -2.36 -0.78 14.11
C ARG A 117 -1.72 -1.06 12.74
N LEU A 118 -2.04 -0.26 11.73
CA LEU A 118 -1.43 -0.41 10.39
C LEU A 118 0.04 -0.03 10.45
N SER A 119 0.36 1.07 11.12
CA SER A 119 1.71 1.58 11.24
C SER A 119 2.66 0.56 11.83
N GLU A 120 2.26 -0.14 12.89
CA GLU A 120 3.06 -1.20 13.48
C GLU A 120 3.37 -2.33 12.47
N ARG A 121 2.39 -2.73 11.65
CA ARG A 121 2.58 -3.74 10.60
C ARG A 121 3.52 -3.24 9.49
N VAL A 122 3.35 -2.00 9.06
CA VAL A 122 4.19 -1.39 8.01
C VAL A 122 5.63 -1.24 8.48
N VAL A 123 5.86 -0.73 9.70
CA VAL A 123 7.19 -0.60 10.30
C VAL A 123 7.90 -1.94 10.32
N LYS A 124 7.24 -2.99 10.83
CA LYS A 124 7.80 -4.34 10.85
C LYS A 124 8.17 -4.83 9.44
N PHE A 125 7.26 -4.65 8.47
CA PHE A 125 7.52 -5.05 7.08
C PHE A 125 8.74 -4.34 6.48
N ILE A 126 8.90 -3.03 6.74
CA ILE A 126 10.03 -2.25 6.24
C ILE A 126 11.33 -2.63 6.93
N GLU A 127 11.33 -2.89 8.24
CA GLU A 127 12.50 -3.37 8.98
C GLU A 127 12.99 -4.70 8.42
N GLU A 128 12.09 -5.68 8.23
CA GLU A 128 12.42 -6.96 7.60
C GLU A 128 12.92 -6.79 6.16
N HIS A 129 12.33 -5.85 5.39
CA HIS A 129 12.80 -5.54 4.05
C HIS A 129 14.24 -4.99 4.06
N LYS A 130 14.56 -4.09 4.99
CA LYS A 130 15.90 -3.52 5.15
C LYS A 130 16.94 -4.60 5.50
N GLU A 131 16.60 -5.52 6.40
CA GLU A 131 17.47 -6.64 6.74
C GLU A 131 17.74 -7.54 5.52
N ARG A 132 16.68 -7.90 4.77
CA ARG A 132 16.82 -8.70 3.54
C ARG A 132 17.66 -7.96 2.49
N ARG A 133 17.46 -6.65 2.35
CA ARG A 133 18.24 -5.80 1.44
C ARG A 133 19.72 -5.77 1.81
N GLU A 134 20.06 -5.70 3.11
CA GLU A 134 21.45 -5.72 3.55
C GLU A 134 22.12 -7.07 3.26
N LYS A 135 21.43 -8.17 3.56
CA LYS A 135 21.91 -9.53 3.25
C LYS A 135 22.09 -9.76 1.74
N ALA A 136 21.29 -9.10 0.91
CA ALA A 136 21.39 -9.23 -0.54
C ALA A 136 22.68 -8.61 -1.11
N LYS A 137 23.32 -7.65 -0.42
CA LYS A 137 24.54 -6.99 -0.92
C LYS A 137 25.68 -7.97 -1.19
N SER A 138 25.84 -8.99 -0.34
CA SER A 138 26.91 -9.99 -0.51
C SER A 138 26.71 -10.93 -1.68
N LYS A 139 25.51 -10.94 -2.29
CA LYS A 139 25.17 -11.78 -3.44
C LYS A 139 25.03 -10.99 -4.74
N LEU A 140 25.24 -9.67 -4.73
CA LEU A 140 25.01 -8.84 -5.91
C LEU A 140 25.83 -9.32 -7.11
N ASP A 141 27.08 -9.69 -6.88
CA ASP A 141 27.99 -10.20 -7.91
C ASP A 141 27.53 -11.49 -8.58
N ASP A 142 26.66 -12.27 -7.94
CA ASP A 142 26.11 -13.51 -8.51
C ASP A 142 25.03 -13.23 -9.57
N PHE A 143 24.42 -12.03 -9.55
CA PHE A 143 23.26 -11.68 -10.37
C PHE A 143 23.48 -10.50 -11.31
N ILE A 144 24.56 -9.74 -11.11
CA ILE A 144 24.95 -8.66 -12.02
C ILE A 144 25.80 -9.26 -13.14
N LEU A 145 25.34 -9.09 -14.38
CA LEU A 145 26.17 -9.36 -15.56
C LEU A 145 27.38 -8.42 -15.51
N LYS A 146 28.57 -9.00 -15.32
CA LYS A 146 29.84 -8.29 -15.42
C LYS A 146 30.18 -8.16 -16.91
N ASP A 147 30.57 -6.95 -17.33
CA ASP A 147 31.01 -6.66 -18.69
C ASP A 147 32.27 -7.45 -19.08
#